data_AF-A0A2D6MZ66-F1
#
_entry.id   AF-A0A2D6MZ66-F1
#
_cell.length_a   1.000
_cell.length_b   1.000
_cell.length_c   1.000
_cell.angle_alpha   90.00
_cell.angle_beta   90.00
_cell.angle_gamma   90.00
#
_symmetry.space_group_name_H-M   'P 1'
#
loop_
_entity.id
_entity.type
_entity.pdbx_description
1 polymer ?
#
loop_
_entity_poly.entity_id
_entity_poly.type
_entity_poly.pdbx_seq_one_letter_code
_entity_poly.pdbx_strand_id
1 'polypeptide(L)'
;MDRAREVAIREAKEARENAEREARSRADAEISLSESQALFSTLFRRAPSVLILSSLQDGRIRDVNEGFVETSGWTAAEAVGKTLTELDAWSHQADRNRLKELVADSNLPNYVEIQLRKKNREFVHLLASADVLMVGGEPCLLAQGVDITEQKRAQEALAVHQKELEARVEESGEQLKASIARLEDQERLVAVGTLAAGIAHQINNPVRAIATIAELSLLEKDGQRADSVVRAMERILEEARRCGQ
;
A
#
# COMPACT_ATOMS: atom_id res chain seq x y z
N MET A 1 45.18 37.61 -74.12
CA MET A 1 43.98 36.75 -74.11
C MET A 1 44.02 35.67 -73.03
N ASP A 2 45.20 35.22 -72.59
CA ASP A 2 45.30 34.19 -71.54
C ASP A 2 44.78 34.60 -70.16
N ARG A 3 45.01 35.84 -69.74
CA ARG A 3 44.62 36.32 -68.40
C ARG A 3 43.10 36.33 -68.16
N ALA A 4 42.31 36.63 -69.19
CA ALA A 4 40.84 36.61 -69.10
C ALA A 4 40.31 35.17 -69.04
N ARG A 5 40.99 34.23 -69.69
CA ARG A 5 40.65 32.81 -69.67
C ARG A 5 40.99 32.18 -68.32
N GLU A 6 42.13 32.55 -67.72
CA GLU A 6 42.51 32.12 -66.36
C GLU A 6 41.54 32.65 -65.30
N VAL A 7 41.12 33.91 -65.39
CA VAL A 7 40.12 34.49 -64.48
C VAL A 7 38.78 33.75 -64.59
N ALA A 8 38.28 33.51 -65.81
CA ALA A 8 37.02 32.81 -66.02
C ALA A 8 37.06 31.35 -65.50
N ILE A 9 38.19 30.64 -65.64
CA ILE A 9 38.37 29.29 -65.11
C ILE A 9 38.37 29.31 -63.57
N ARG A 10 39.01 30.31 -62.96
CA ARG A 10 39.05 30.49 -61.51
C ARG A 10 37.66 30.79 -60.95
N GLU A 11 36.93 31.71 -61.55
CA GLU A 11 35.55 32.06 -61.15
C GLU A 11 34.60 30.87 -61.31
N ALA A 12 34.71 30.10 -62.41
CA ALA A 12 33.91 28.89 -62.60
C ALA A 12 34.23 27.80 -61.57
N LYS A 13 35.51 27.68 -61.16
CA LYS A 13 35.93 26.74 -60.12
C LYS A 13 35.41 27.17 -58.74
N GLU A 14 35.54 28.44 -58.38
CA GLU A 14 35.04 29.00 -57.13
C GLU A 14 33.50 28.90 -57.04
N ALA A 15 32.78 29.18 -58.13
CA ALA A 15 31.32 29.01 -58.20
C ALA A 15 30.89 27.55 -58.04
N ARG A 16 31.63 26.61 -58.65
CA ARG A 16 31.38 25.17 -58.49
C ARG A 16 31.63 24.69 -57.05
N GLU A 17 32.73 25.11 -56.44
CA GLU A 17 33.06 24.77 -55.05
C GLU A 17 32.02 25.32 -54.06
N ASN A 18 31.52 26.55 -54.29
CA ASN A 18 30.42 27.11 -53.48
C ASN A 18 29.11 26.33 -53.67
N ALA A 19 28.74 25.98 -54.90
CA ALA A 19 27.54 25.18 -55.17
C ALA A 19 27.61 23.78 -54.55
N GLU A 20 28.78 23.13 -54.61
CA GLU A 20 29.01 21.83 -53.97
C GLU A 20 28.95 21.93 -52.43
N ARG A 21 29.45 23.01 -51.84
CA ARG A 21 29.36 23.27 -50.39
C ARG A 21 27.91 23.53 -49.94
N GLU A 22 27.16 24.32 -50.70
CA GLU A 22 25.73 24.56 -50.42
C GLU A 22 24.90 23.27 -50.56
N ALA A 23 25.15 22.47 -51.59
CA ALA A 23 24.47 21.20 -51.80
C ALA A 23 24.74 20.21 -50.65
N ARG A 24 25.99 20.10 -50.18
CA ARG A 24 26.33 19.29 -49.00
C ARG A 24 25.65 19.80 -47.75
N SER A 25 25.69 21.11 -47.48
CA SER A 25 25.03 21.69 -46.32
C SER A 25 23.52 21.46 -46.32
N ARG A 26 22.86 21.50 -47.49
CA ARG A 26 21.43 21.17 -47.60
C ARG A 26 21.16 19.69 -47.36
N ALA A 27 21.97 18.81 -47.96
CA ALA A 27 21.84 17.37 -47.77
C ALA A 27 22.02 16.98 -46.29
N ASP A 28 23.03 17.54 -45.61
CA ASP A 28 23.28 17.29 -44.18
C ASP A 28 22.13 17.79 -43.31
N ALA A 29 21.56 18.95 -43.62
CA ALA A 29 20.41 19.50 -42.92
C ALA A 29 19.14 18.65 -43.14
N GLU A 30 18.92 18.15 -44.37
CA GLU A 30 17.80 17.28 -44.70
C GLU A 30 17.90 15.92 -44.02
N ILE A 31 19.10 15.33 -43.99
CA ILE A 31 19.38 14.10 -43.24
C ILE A 31 19.12 14.32 -41.75
N SER A 32 19.70 15.37 -41.16
CA SER A 32 19.53 15.67 -39.73
C SER A 32 18.04 15.89 -39.37
N LEU A 33 17.28 16.56 -40.24
CA LEU A 33 15.86 16.76 -40.06
C LEU A 33 15.09 15.43 -40.14
N SER A 34 15.39 14.61 -41.14
CA SER A 34 14.77 13.30 -41.32
C SER A 34 15.04 12.37 -40.14
N GLU A 35 16.28 12.34 -39.63
CA GLU A 35 16.67 11.53 -38.47
C GLU A 35 15.94 12.00 -37.20
N SER A 36 15.88 13.32 -36.97
CA SER A 36 15.15 13.88 -35.84
C SER A 36 13.65 13.58 -35.90
N GLN A 37 13.03 13.71 -37.08
CA GLN A 37 11.63 13.36 -37.29
C GLN A 37 11.36 11.86 -37.06
N ALA A 38 12.23 10.99 -37.57
CA ALA A 38 12.11 9.55 -37.39
C ALA A 38 12.23 9.16 -35.90
N LEU A 39 13.19 9.76 -35.19
CA LEU A 39 13.37 9.54 -33.75
C LEU A 39 12.15 10.00 -32.95
N PHE A 40 11.68 11.24 -33.18
CA PHE A 40 10.50 11.77 -32.50
C PHE A 40 9.26 10.91 -32.77
N SER A 41 9.02 10.54 -34.03
CA SER A 41 7.88 9.69 -34.39
C SER A 41 7.95 8.33 -33.70
N THR A 42 9.14 7.74 -33.61
CA THR A 42 9.36 6.46 -32.94
C THR A 42 9.08 6.57 -31.44
N LEU A 43 9.62 7.60 -30.79
CA LEU A 43 9.41 7.84 -29.36
C LEU A 43 7.95 8.11 -29.04
N PHE A 44 7.28 8.95 -29.82
CA PHE A 44 5.86 9.22 -29.66
C PHE A 44 5.03 7.95 -29.78
N ARG A 45 5.21 7.19 -30.88
CA ARG A 45 4.39 5.99 -31.16
C ARG A 45 4.60 4.89 -30.13
N ARG A 46 5.85 4.61 -29.75
CA ARG A 46 6.22 3.47 -28.87
C ARG A 46 6.25 3.78 -27.38
N ALA A 47 5.98 5.02 -26.96
CA ALA A 47 5.93 5.34 -25.54
C ALA A 47 4.84 4.48 -24.86
N PRO A 48 5.14 3.81 -23.73
CA PRO A 48 4.19 2.96 -23.03
C PRO A 48 3.09 3.76 -22.32
N SER A 49 3.31 5.07 -22.11
CA SER A 49 2.29 5.98 -21.59
C SER A 49 1.25 6.30 -22.66
N VAL A 50 0.02 6.58 -22.23
CA VAL A 50 -1.02 7.16 -23.08
C VAL A 50 -0.60 8.55 -23.52
N LEU A 51 -0.55 8.81 -24.84
CA LEU A 51 -0.35 10.14 -25.41
C LEU A 51 -1.49 10.47 -26.37
N ILE A 52 -2.06 11.66 -26.20
CA ILE A 52 -3.16 12.18 -27.02
C ILE A 52 -2.81 13.60 -27.42
N LEU A 53 -2.72 13.86 -28.71
CA LEU A 53 -2.64 15.21 -29.26
C LEU A 53 -4.03 15.64 -29.70
N SER A 54 -4.52 16.77 -29.17
CA SER A 54 -5.84 17.30 -29.52
C SER A 54 -5.77 18.78 -29.85
N SER A 55 -6.68 19.25 -30.70
CA SER A 55 -6.84 20.67 -31.00
C SER A 55 -7.34 21.42 -29.77
N LEU A 56 -6.70 22.52 -29.39
CA LEU A 56 -7.13 23.30 -28.23
C LEU A 56 -8.46 24.02 -28.49
N GLN A 57 -8.78 24.31 -29.75
CA GLN A 57 -9.95 25.10 -30.13
C GLN A 57 -11.28 24.33 -29.97
N ASP A 58 -11.31 23.08 -30.38
CA ASP A 58 -12.52 22.24 -30.41
C ASP A 58 -12.37 20.92 -29.62
N GLY A 59 -11.18 20.62 -29.10
CA GLY A 59 -10.89 19.42 -28.32
C GLY A 59 -10.87 18.13 -29.15
N ARG A 60 -10.86 18.21 -30.49
CA ARG A 60 -10.82 17.04 -31.36
C ARG A 60 -9.42 16.44 -31.37
N ILE A 61 -9.36 15.12 -31.21
CA ILE A 61 -8.12 14.33 -31.23
C ILE A 61 -7.53 14.42 -32.64
N ARG A 62 -6.28 14.86 -32.74
CA ARG A 62 -5.50 14.90 -33.98
C ARG A 62 -4.68 13.65 -34.16
N ASP A 63 -4.07 13.15 -33.08
CA ASP A 63 -3.24 11.96 -33.11
C ASP A 63 -3.17 11.29 -31.73
N VAL A 64 -2.87 10.00 -31.72
CA VAL A 64 -2.71 9.16 -30.52
C VAL A 64 -1.58 8.16 -30.74
N ASN A 65 -0.88 7.79 -29.67
CA ASN A 65 0.17 6.79 -29.75
C ASN A 65 -0.34 5.34 -29.55
N GLU A 66 0.57 4.36 -29.68
CA GLU A 66 0.24 2.95 -29.45
C GLU A 66 -0.16 2.70 -27.99
N GLY A 67 0.49 3.38 -27.03
CA GLY A 67 0.11 3.31 -25.61
C GLY A 67 -1.35 3.69 -25.34
N PHE A 68 -1.90 4.71 -26.03
CA PHE A 68 -3.33 5.04 -25.94
C PHE A 68 -4.20 3.89 -26.45
N VAL A 69 -3.84 3.29 -27.59
CA VAL A 69 -4.63 2.23 -28.22
C VAL A 69 -4.65 0.99 -27.33
N GLU A 70 -3.48 0.58 -26.83
CA GLU A 70 -3.33 -0.57 -25.94
C GLU A 70 -4.06 -0.38 -24.61
N THR A 71 -3.93 0.81 -24.01
CA THR A 71 -4.51 1.09 -22.70
C THR A 71 -6.03 1.28 -22.76
N SER A 72 -6.53 2.02 -23.76
CA SER A 72 -7.94 2.40 -23.86
C SER A 72 -8.80 1.44 -24.68
N GLY A 73 -8.18 0.67 -25.57
CA GLY A 73 -8.85 -0.23 -26.53
C GLY A 73 -9.50 0.49 -27.73
N TRP A 74 -9.37 1.81 -27.84
CA TRP A 74 -9.81 2.57 -29.02
C TRP A 74 -8.71 2.60 -30.07
N THR A 75 -9.06 2.31 -31.32
CA THR A 75 -8.08 2.46 -32.41
C THR A 75 -7.89 3.93 -32.77
N ALA A 76 -6.71 4.28 -33.32
CA ALA A 76 -6.46 5.63 -33.81
C ALA A 76 -7.52 6.09 -34.83
N ALA A 77 -7.93 5.21 -35.74
CA ALA A 77 -8.96 5.50 -36.74
C ALA A 77 -10.34 5.82 -36.14
N GLU A 78 -10.66 5.26 -34.97
CA GLU A 78 -11.92 5.54 -34.28
C GLU A 78 -11.88 6.81 -33.44
N ALA A 79 -10.69 7.15 -32.91
CA ALA A 79 -10.48 8.24 -31.98
C ALA A 79 -10.17 9.58 -32.68
N VAL A 80 -9.35 9.55 -33.72
CA VAL A 80 -8.97 10.75 -34.48
C VAL A 80 -10.21 11.42 -35.07
N GLY A 81 -10.26 12.75 -34.95
CA GLY A 81 -11.38 13.58 -35.36
C GLY A 81 -12.50 13.66 -34.33
N LYS A 82 -12.49 12.87 -33.25
CA LYS A 82 -13.49 12.93 -32.18
C LYS A 82 -12.92 13.54 -30.90
N THR A 83 -13.79 13.95 -30.00
CA THR A 83 -13.42 14.31 -28.63
C THR A 83 -13.49 13.09 -27.71
N LEU A 84 -12.75 13.08 -26.59
CA LEU A 84 -12.90 12.04 -25.56
C LEU A 84 -14.33 11.95 -24.99
N THR A 85 -15.11 13.03 -25.07
CA THR A 85 -16.52 13.04 -24.69
C THR A 85 -17.40 12.36 -25.75
N GLU A 86 -17.15 12.58 -27.04
CA GLU A 86 -17.85 11.87 -28.13
C GLU A 86 -17.55 10.36 -28.14
N LEU A 87 -16.37 9.96 -27.64
CA LEU A 87 -16.00 8.56 -27.40
C LEU A 87 -16.59 7.98 -26.11
N ASP A 88 -17.26 8.81 -25.29
CA ASP A 88 -17.73 8.44 -23.95
C ASP A 88 -16.61 7.78 -23.12
N ALA A 89 -15.41 8.38 -23.19
CA ALA A 89 -14.19 7.90 -22.55
C ALA A 89 -13.95 8.53 -21.17
N TRP A 90 -14.68 9.58 -20.80
CA TRP A 90 -14.60 10.17 -19.46
C TRP A 90 -15.43 9.34 -18.49
N SER A 91 -14.84 8.86 -17.38
CA SER A 91 -15.61 8.29 -16.28
C SER A 91 -16.39 9.38 -15.54
N HIS A 92 -15.71 10.50 -15.27
CA HIS A 92 -16.28 11.63 -14.55
C HIS A 92 -15.99 12.94 -15.29
N GLN A 93 -17.03 13.76 -15.48
CA GLN A 93 -16.89 15.06 -16.13
C GLN A 93 -15.97 16.02 -15.34
N ALA A 94 -15.84 15.82 -14.03
CA ALA A 94 -14.94 16.59 -13.17
C ALA A 94 -13.46 16.41 -13.55
N ASP A 95 -13.08 15.22 -14.02
CA ASP A 95 -11.69 14.93 -14.39
C ASP A 95 -11.25 15.73 -15.62
N ARG A 96 -12.18 15.94 -16.57
CA ARG A 96 -11.96 16.84 -17.70
C ARG A 96 -11.68 18.28 -17.26
N ASN A 97 -12.40 18.77 -16.24
CA ASN A 97 -12.23 20.14 -15.76
C ASN A 97 -10.89 20.30 -15.06
N ARG A 98 -10.49 19.33 -14.23
CA ARG A 98 -9.17 19.30 -13.58
C ARG A 98 -8.02 19.34 -14.59
N LEU A 99 -8.12 18.56 -15.68
CA LEU A 99 -7.09 18.57 -16.73
C LEU A 99 -7.02 19.94 -17.44
N LYS A 100 -8.14 20.64 -17.60
CA LYS A 100 -8.16 22.01 -18.15
C LYS A 100 -7.58 23.04 -17.20
N GLU A 101 -7.86 22.91 -15.90
CA GLU A 101 -7.31 23.78 -14.86
C GLU A 101 -5.78 23.65 -14.79
N LEU A 102 -5.26 22.42 -14.92
CA LEU A 102 -3.82 22.15 -14.98
C LEU A 102 -3.11 22.95 -16.10
N VAL A 103 -3.77 23.10 -17.25
CA VAL A 103 -3.23 23.83 -18.40
C VAL A 103 -3.32 25.35 -18.21
N ALA A 104 -4.28 25.81 -17.41
CA ALA A 104 -4.52 27.24 -17.18
C ALA A 104 -3.64 27.84 -16.09
N ASP A 105 -3.17 27.03 -15.13
CA ASP A 105 -2.39 27.49 -13.98
C ASP A 105 -1.06 26.74 -13.86
N SER A 106 0.02 27.42 -14.24
CA SER A 106 1.40 26.91 -14.19
C SER A 106 1.95 26.69 -12.77
N ASN A 107 1.19 27.05 -11.71
CA ASN A 107 1.57 26.81 -10.32
C ASN A 107 0.96 25.53 -9.71
N LEU A 108 0.12 24.80 -10.45
CA LEU A 108 -0.41 23.51 -10.00
C LEU A 108 0.64 22.39 -10.12
N PRO A 109 0.60 21.36 -9.26
CA PRO A 109 1.43 20.17 -9.47
C PRO A 109 1.15 19.57 -10.85
N ASN A 110 2.21 19.26 -11.61
CA ASN A 110 2.18 18.90 -13.03
C ASN A 110 1.31 17.67 -13.42
N TYR A 111 0.60 17.04 -12.47
CA TYR A 111 -0.16 15.81 -12.70
C TYR A 111 -1.47 15.77 -11.88
N VAL A 112 -2.51 15.19 -12.46
CA VAL A 112 -3.80 14.91 -11.82
C VAL A 112 -4.21 13.46 -12.03
N GLU A 113 -4.78 12.83 -11.01
CA GLU A 113 -5.39 11.51 -11.18
C GLU A 113 -6.75 11.64 -11.86
N ILE A 114 -6.92 10.89 -12.95
CA ILE A 114 -8.17 10.82 -13.70
C ILE A 114 -8.57 9.35 -13.91
N GLN A 115 -9.85 9.13 -14.19
CA GLN A 115 -10.31 7.82 -14.61
C GLN A 115 -10.92 7.90 -16.02
N LEU A 116 -10.38 7.10 -16.93
CA LEU A 116 -10.95 6.92 -18.27
C LEU A 116 -11.71 5.61 -18.35
N ARG A 117 -12.76 5.61 -19.16
CA ARG A 117 -13.52 4.44 -19.53
C ARG A 117 -13.03 3.92 -20.87
N LYS A 118 -12.56 2.68 -20.87
CA LYS A 118 -12.10 1.95 -22.04
C LYS A 118 -13.28 1.61 -22.97
N LYS A 119 -12.97 1.22 -24.21
CA LYS A 119 -13.98 0.77 -25.19
C LYS A 119 -14.81 -0.42 -24.69
N ASN A 120 -14.20 -1.33 -23.93
CA ASN A 120 -14.85 -2.49 -23.31
C ASN A 120 -15.67 -2.13 -22.04
N ARG A 121 -15.80 -0.84 -21.70
CA ARG A 121 -16.47 -0.29 -20.49
C ARG A 121 -15.75 -0.52 -19.17
N GLU A 122 -14.57 -1.14 -19.18
CA GLU A 122 -13.71 -1.14 -17.99
C GLU A 122 -13.12 0.25 -17.75
N PHE A 123 -12.60 0.46 -16.55
CA PHE A 123 -11.95 1.70 -16.17
C PHE A 123 -10.44 1.54 -16.09
N VAL A 124 -9.73 2.60 -16.47
CA VAL A 124 -8.29 2.74 -16.26
C VAL A 124 -8.05 3.99 -15.43
N HIS A 125 -7.20 3.86 -14.42
CA HIS A 125 -6.71 4.99 -13.63
C HIS A 125 -5.44 5.53 -14.27
N LEU A 126 -5.44 6.82 -14.59
CA LEU A 126 -4.29 7.48 -15.18
C LEU A 126 -3.81 8.60 -14.25
N LEU A 127 -2.49 8.68 -14.06
CA LEU A 127 -1.85 9.90 -13.60
C LEU A 127 -1.54 10.75 -14.84
N ALA A 128 -2.29 11.83 -15.04
CA ALA A 128 -2.33 12.59 -16.28
C ALA A 128 -1.72 13.98 -16.14
N SER A 129 -1.01 14.41 -17.18
CA SER A 129 -0.52 15.78 -17.38
C SER A 129 -0.97 16.31 -18.73
N ALA A 130 -0.89 17.61 -18.92
CA ALA A 130 -1.26 18.24 -20.18
C ALA A 130 -0.44 19.50 -20.44
N ASP A 131 0.09 19.62 -21.65
CA ASP A 131 0.88 20.76 -22.10
C ASP A 131 0.30 21.35 -23.39
N VAL A 132 0.49 22.65 -23.61
CA VAL A 132 0.10 23.33 -24.85
C VAL A 132 1.32 23.49 -25.76
N LEU A 133 1.19 23.05 -27.00
CA LEU A 133 2.21 23.13 -28.05
C LEU A 133 1.65 23.82 -29.29
N MET A 134 2.53 24.44 -30.07
CA MET A 134 2.21 24.98 -31.38
C MET A 134 2.58 23.97 -32.47
N VAL A 135 1.58 23.41 -33.16
CA VAL A 135 1.78 22.44 -34.25
C VAL A 135 1.25 23.05 -35.53
N GLY A 136 2.12 23.29 -36.51
CA GLY A 136 1.73 23.92 -37.78
C GLY A 136 1.15 25.34 -37.62
N GLY A 137 1.50 26.05 -36.54
CA GLY A 137 0.96 27.38 -36.23
C GLY A 137 -0.37 27.37 -35.46
N GLU A 138 -0.90 26.19 -35.10
CA GLU A 138 -2.13 26.05 -34.34
C GLU A 138 -1.88 25.53 -32.91
N PRO A 139 -2.55 26.08 -31.88
CA PRO A 139 -2.42 25.61 -30.52
C PRO A 139 -3.07 24.24 -30.35
N CYS A 140 -2.28 23.27 -29.90
CA CYS A 140 -2.69 21.90 -29.61
C CYS A 140 -2.40 21.57 -28.15
N LEU A 141 -3.22 20.72 -27.57
CA LEU A 141 -3.03 20.13 -26.25
C LEU A 141 -2.43 18.73 -26.40
N LEU A 142 -1.25 18.51 -25.80
CA LEU A 142 -0.68 17.19 -25.60
C LEU A 142 -1.04 16.72 -24.20
N ALA A 143 -1.93 15.74 -24.11
CA ALA A 143 -2.22 15.07 -22.86
C ALA A 143 -1.39 13.78 -22.77
N GLN A 144 -0.75 13.57 -21.62
CA GLN A 144 -0.07 12.33 -21.28
C GLN A 144 -0.77 11.67 -20.09
N GLY A 145 -0.81 10.34 -20.07
CA GLY A 145 -1.32 9.56 -18.95
C GLY A 145 -0.49 8.31 -18.69
N VAL A 146 -0.07 8.10 -17.45
CA VAL A 146 0.56 6.85 -17.01
C VAL A 146 -0.49 5.98 -16.33
N ASP A 147 -0.62 4.73 -16.75
CA ASP A 147 -1.52 3.77 -16.10
C ASP A 147 -1.04 3.44 -14.69
N ILE A 148 -1.87 3.77 -13.70
CA ILE A 148 -1.65 3.51 -12.28
C ILE A 148 -2.67 2.50 -11.73
N THR A 149 -3.41 1.79 -12.59
CA THR A 149 -4.49 0.88 -12.19
C THR A 149 -3.98 -0.25 -11.30
N GLU A 150 -2.88 -0.90 -11.67
CA GLU A 150 -2.28 -1.94 -10.83
C GLU A 150 -1.76 -1.38 -9.50
N GLN A 151 -1.17 -0.18 -9.54
CA GLN A 151 -0.70 0.48 -8.32
C GLN A 151 -1.86 0.78 -7.37
N LYS A 152 -2.99 1.31 -7.86
CA LYS A 152 -4.17 1.57 -7.02
C LYS A 152 -4.76 0.28 -6.45
N ARG A 153 -4.87 -0.77 -7.26
CA ARG A 153 -5.32 -2.09 -6.78
C ARG A 153 -4.42 -2.65 -5.68
N ALA A 154 -3.10 -2.52 -5.83
CA ALA A 154 -2.15 -2.95 -4.81
C ALA A 154 -2.26 -2.11 -3.53
N GLN A 155 -2.44 -0.79 -3.64
CA GLN A 155 -2.66 0.10 -2.51
C GLN A 155 -3.96 -0.22 -1.75
N GLU A 156 -5.05 -0.48 -2.47
CA GLU A 156 -6.33 -0.88 -1.89
C GLU A 156 -6.22 -2.24 -1.17
N ALA A 157 -5.58 -3.23 -1.80
CA ALA A 157 -5.35 -4.54 -1.18
C ALA A 157 -4.50 -4.43 0.10
N LEU A 158 -3.45 -3.61 0.06
CA LEU A 158 -2.61 -3.36 1.24
C LEU A 158 -3.40 -2.69 2.37
N ALA A 159 -4.24 -1.71 2.04
CA ALA A 159 -5.08 -1.02 3.03
C ALA A 159 -6.08 -1.97 3.70
N VAL A 160 -6.67 -2.90 2.95
CA VAL A 160 -7.54 -3.95 3.49
C VAL A 160 -6.77 -4.86 4.46
N HIS A 161 -5.62 -5.37 4.04
CA HIS A 161 -4.80 -6.24 4.90
C HIS A 161 -4.29 -5.54 6.15
N GLN A 162 -3.93 -4.26 6.06
CA GLN A 162 -3.52 -3.48 7.23
C GLN A 162 -4.65 -3.41 8.25
N LYS A 163 -5.89 -3.14 7.81
CA LYS A 163 -7.06 -3.11 8.69
C LYS A 163 -7.36 -4.47 9.33
N GLU A 164 -7.19 -5.57 8.59
CA GLU A 164 -7.34 -6.93 9.13
C GLU A 164 -6.28 -7.26 10.18
N LEU A 165 -5.03 -6.84 9.94
CA LEU A 165 -3.94 -7.02 10.90
C LEU A 165 -4.16 -6.20 12.17
N GLU A 166 -4.57 -4.94 12.05
CA GLU A 166 -4.91 -4.09 13.19
C GLU A 166 -6.02 -4.72 14.06
N ALA A 167 -7.08 -5.24 13.43
CA ALA A 167 -8.14 -5.94 14.16
C ALA A 167 -7.64 -7.21 14.86
N ARG A 168 -6.77 -8.00 14.22
CA ARG A 168 -6.20 -9.22 14.80
C ARG A 168 -5.23 -8.93 15.95
N VAL A 169 -4.47 -7.85 15.85
CA VAL A 169 -3.56 -7.39 16.93
C VAL A 169 -4.37 -6.99 18.14
N GLU A 170 -5.47 -6.25 17.97
CA GLU A 170 -6.36 -5.88 19.08
C GLU A 170 -6.97 -7.13 19.74
N GLU A 171 -7.53 -8.04 18.95
CA GLU A 171 -8.10 -9.30 19.47
C GLU A 171 -7.05 -10.11 20.26
N SER A 172 -5.84 -10.25 19.73
CA SER A 172 -4.75 -10.96 20.41
C SER A 172 -4.34 -10.26 21.71
N GLY A 173 -4.36 -8.92 21.72
CA GLY A 173 -4.12 -8.11 22.92
C GLY A 173 -5.15 -8.35 24.01
N GLU A 174 -6.44 -8.41 23.66
CA GLU A 174 -7.52 -8.75 24.59
C GLU A 174 -7.39 -10.19 25.12
N GLN A 175 -7.11 -11.15 24.24
CA GLN A 175 -6.90 -12.56 24.61
C GLN A 175 -5.71 -12.72 25.56
N LEU A 176 -4.61 -11.99 25.32
CA LEU A 176 -3.44 -12.02 26.18
C LEU A 176 -3.76 -11.44 27.56
N LYS A 177 -4.45 -10.30 27.65
CA LYS A 177 -4.92 -9.73 28.93
C LYS A 177 -5.79 -10.72 29.70
N ALA A 178 -6.75 -11.36 29.03
CA ALA A 178 -7.62 -12.36 29.65
C ALA A 178 -6.84 -13.59 30.15
N SER A 179 -5.79 -14.00 29.43
CA SER A 179 -4.93 -15.14 29.82
C SER A 179 -4.05 -14.80 31.01
N ILE A 180 -3.46 -13.59 31.05
CA ILE A 180 -2.68 -13.09 32.20
C ILE A 180 -3.54 -13.08 33.46
N ALA A 181 -4.75 -12.53 33.39
CA ALA A 181 -5.67 -12.49 34.54
C ALA A 181 -6.01 -13.91 35.08
N ARG A 182 -6.18 -14.89 34.19
CA ARG A 182 -6.41 -16.29 34.61
C ARG A 182 -5.21 -16.90 35.31
N LEU A 183 -4.00 -16.62 34.85
CA LEU A 183 -2.77 -17.13 35.47
C LEU A 183 -2.58 -16.53 36.87
N GLU A 184 -2.83 -15.24 37.05
CA GLU A 184 -2.77 -14.58 38.36
C GLU A 184 -3.75 -15.22 39.36
N ASP A 185 -4.98 -15.53 38.93
CA ASP A 185 -5.96 -16.20 39.78
C ASP A 185 -5.56 -17.64 40.11
N GLN A 186 -4.92 -18.36 39.18
CA GLN A 186 -4.38 -19.70 39.44
C GLN A 186 -3.22 -19.67 40.45
N GLU A 187 -2.29 -18.73 40.32
CA GLU A 187 -1.19 -18.56 41.28
C GLU A 187 -1.72 -18.28 42.70
N ARG A 188 -2.74 -17.41 42.82
CA ARG A 188 -3.41 -17.15 44.10
C ARG A 188 -4.03 -18.42 44.70
N LEU A 189 -4.73 -19.22 43.89
CA LEU A 189 -5.33 -20.48 44.34
C LEU A 189 -4.29 -21.49 44.83
N VAL A 190 -3.15 -21.61 44.14
CA VAL A 190 -2.05 -22.49 44.55
C VAL A 190 -1.44 -22.03 45.88
N ALA A 191 -1.22 -20.73 46.06
CA ALA A 191 -0.72 -20.17 47.31
C ALA A 191 -1.67 -20.45 48.49
N VAL A 192 -2.98 -20.23 48.29
CA VAL A 192 -4.02 -20.53 49.30
C VAL A 192 -4.08 -22.02 49.61
N GLY A 193 -4.03 -22.90 48.59
CA GLY A 193 -4.03 -24.34 48.79
C GLY A 193 -2.83 -24.85 49.58
N THR A 194 -1.64 -24.28 49.34
CA THR A 194 -0.41 -24.62 50.07
C THR A 194 -0.51 -24.22 51.54
N LEU A 195 -1.03 -23.02 51.83
CA LEU A 195 -1.28 -22.56 53.20
C LEU A 195 -2.34 -23.42 53.89
N ALA A 196 -3.44 -23.75 53.20
CA ALA A 196 -4.50 -24.59 53.73
C ALA A 196 -4.00 -26.01 54.09
N ALA A 197 -3.16 -26.61 53.25
CA ALA A 197 -2.52 -27.89 53.55
C ALA A 197 -1.60 -27.80 54.78
N GLY A 198 -0.85 -26.70 54.92
CA GLY A 198 -0.02 -26.43 56.10
C GLY A 198 -0.85 -26.32 57.39
N ILE A 199 -1.94 -25.55 57.36
CA ILE A 199 -2.88 -25.41 58.49
C ILE A 199 -3.52 -26.76 58.81
N ALA A 200 -3.97 -27.52 57.81
CA ALA A 200 -4.56 -28.84 58.01
C ALA A 200 -3.58 -29.81 58.69
N HIS A 201 -2.30 -29.79 58.31
CA HIS A 201 -1.28 -30.58 58.98
C HIS A 201 -1.11 -30.14 60.45
N GLN A 202 -1.09 -28.84 60.73
CA GLN A 202 -0.96 -28.32 62.09
C GLN A 202 -2.17 -28.66 62.97
N ILE A 203 -3.39 -28.65 62.44
CA ILE A 203 -4.61 -29.02 63.17
C ILE A 203 -4.71 -30.54 63.37
N ASN A 204 -4.36 -31.33 62.36
CA ASN A 204 -4.48 -32.79 62.43
C ASN A 204 -3.56 -33.41 63.50
N ASN A 205 -2.41 -32.79 63.78
CA ASN A 205 -1.47 -33.26 64.80
C ASN A 205 -2.10 -33.35 66.21
N PRO A 206 -2.59 -32.24 66.81
CA PRO A 206 -3.23 -32.27 68.12
C PRO A 206 -4.54 -33.04 68.10
N VAL A 207 -5.35 -32.98 67.03
CA VAL A 207 -6.59 -33.77 66.92
C VAL A 207 -6.29 -35.28 66.99
N ARG A 208 -5.25 -35.74 66.29
CA ARG A 208 -4.82 -37.15 66.35
C ARG A 208 -4.30 -37.51 67.73
N ALA A 209 -3.58 -36.62 68.40
CA ALA A 209 -3.16 -36.82 69.79
C ALA A 209 -4.36 -36.96 70.74
N ILE A 210 -5.34 -36.04 70.65
CA ILE A 210 -6.59 -36.06 71.41
C ILE A 210 -7.34 -37.38 71.19
N ALA A 211 -7.52 -37.78 69.93
CA ALA A 211 -8.21 -39.03 69.57
C ALA A 211 -7.50 -40.26 70.15
N THR A 212 -6.16 -40.31 70.05
CA THR A 212 -5.35 -41.41 70.59
C THR A 212 -5.47 -41.49 72.12
N ILE A 213 -5.44 -40.34 72.81
CA ILE A 213 -5.61 -40.26 74.27
C ILE A 213 -7.00 -40.77 74.68
N ALA A 214 -8.04 -40.39 73.93
CA ALA A 214 -9.40 -40.85 74.17
C ALA A 214 -9.55 -42.38 73.97
N GLU A 215 -9.01 -42.91 72.88
CA GLU A 215 -9.05 -44.36 72.58
C GLU A 215 -8.34 -45.20 73.64
N LEU A 216 -7.15 -44.78 74.10
CA LEU A 216 -6.41 -45.49 75.15
C LEU A 216 -7.20 -45.59 76.46
N SER A 217 -7.94 -44.54 76.81
CA SER A 217 -8.74 -44.50 78.05
C SER A 217 -9.93 -45.43 78.01
N LEU A 218 -10.50 -45.65 76.81
CA LEU A 218 -11.62 -46.58 76.61
C LEU A 218 -11.18 -48.05 76.73
N LEU A 219 -9.90 -48.37 76.51
CA LEU A 219 -9.35 -49.73 76.54
C LEU A 219 -9.00 -50.24 77.94
N GLU A 220 -8.97 -49.38 78.97
CA GLU A 220 -8.62 -49.80 80.33
C GLU A 220 -9.75 -50.57 81.04
N LYS A 221 -9.39 -51.48 81.97
CA LYS A 221 -10.32 -52.37 82.69
C LYS A 221 -11.07 -51.66 83.83
N ASP A 222 -12.28 -52.13 84.13
CA ASP A 222 -13.33 -51.50 84.97
C ASP A 222 -12.92 -51.05 86.39
N GLY A 223 -11.76 -51.44 86.92
CA GLY A 223 -11.26 -50.97 88.22
C GLY A 223 -10.41 -49.69 88.19
N GLN A 224 -9.85 -49.30 87.04
CA GLN A 224 -8.98 -48.11 86.90
C GLN A 224 -9.53 -47.06 85.91
N ARG A 225 -10.63 -47.38 85.23
CA ARG A 225 -11.26 -46.54 84.19
C ARG A 225 -11.60 -45.12 84.63
N ALA A 226 -12.06 -44.92 85.86
CA ALA A 226 -12.46 -43.59 86.32
C ALA A 226 -11.26 -42.62 86.39
N ASP A 227 -10.15 -43.06 86.99
CA ASP A 227 -8.93 -42.24 87.12
C ASP A 227 -8.22 -42.02 85.79
N SER A 228 -8.24 -43.00 84.88
CA SER A 228 -7.61 -42.82 83.56
C SER A 228 -8.42 -41.93 82.63
N VAL A 229 -9.75 -42.00 82.67
CA VAL A 229 -10.62 -41.07 81.94
C VAL A 229 -10.41 -39.63 82.41
N VAL A 230 -10.25 -39.40 83.72
CA VAL A 230 -9.93 -38.06 84.26
C VAL A 230 -8.58 -37.57 83.75
N ARG A 231 -7.51 -38.37 83.87
CA ARG A 231 -6.17 -38.00 83.36
C ARG A 231 -6.14 -37.75 81.85
N ALA A 232 -6.93 -38.51 81.10
CA ALA A 232 -7.06 -38.34 79.67
C ALA A 232 -7.82 -37.07 79.29
N MET A 233 -8.91 -36.76 79.99
CA MET A 233 -9.63 -35.50 79.83
C MET A 233 -8.71 -34.29 80.11
N GLU A 234 -7.88 -34.33 81.16
CA GLU A 234 -6.90 -33.28 81.45
C GLU A 234 -5.90 -33.08 80.30
N ARG A 235 -5.34 -34.17 79.77
CA ARG A 235 -4.41 -34.12 78.63
C ARG A 235 -5.07 -33.63 77.34
N ILE A 236 -6.32 -34.03 77.08
CA ILE A 236 -7.10 -33.53 75.94
C ILE A 236 -7.34 -32.02 76.07
N LEU A 237 -7.68 -31.55 77.26
CA LEU A 237 -7.86 -30.12 77.55
C LEU A 237 -6.59 -29.31 77.34
N GLU A 238 -5.44 -29.87 77.72
CA GLU A 238 -4.14 -29.23 77.54
C GLU A 238 -3.75 -29.13 76.05
N GLU A 239 -3.93 -30.20 75.27
CA GLU A 239 -3.67 -30.14 73.83
C GLU A 239 -4.68 -29.29 73.06
N ALA A 240 -5.96 -29.26 73.48
CA ALA A 240 -6.96 -28.36 72.90
C ALA A 240 -6.62 -26.87 73.15
N ARG A 241 -6.10 -26.53 74.34
CA ARG A 241 -5.65 -25.16 74.66
C ARG A 241 -4.41 -24.76 73.87
N ARG A 242 -3.46 -25.69 73.66
CA ARG A 242 -2.29 -25.48 72.79
C ARG A 242 -2.66 -25.16 71.36
N CYS A 243 -3.75 -25.74 70.86
CA CYS A 243 -4.22 -25.54 69.50
C CYS A 243 -4.87 -24.17 69.25
N GLY A 244 -5.25 -23.45 70.32
CA GLY A 244 -5.90 -22.13 70.24
C GLY A 244 -4.97 -20.92 70.49
N GLN A 245 -3.67 -21.15 70.75
CA GLN A 245 -2.63 -20.12 70.88
C GLN A 245 -1.81 -20.00 69.59
#